data_AF-A0A350AT12-F1
#
_entry.id   AF-A0A350AT12-F1
#
_cell.length_a   1.000
_cell.length_b   1.000
_cell.length_c   1.000
_cell.angle_alpha   90.00
_cell.angle_beta   90.00
_cell.angle_gamma   90.00
#
_symmetry.space_group_name_H-M   'P 1'
#
loop_
_entity.id
_entity.type
_entity.pdbx_description
1 polymer ?
#
loop_
_entity_poly.entity_id
_entity_poly.type
_entity_poly.pdbx_seq_one_letter_code
_entity_poly.pdbx_strand_id
1 'polypeptide(L)' 'MFGYAKVESLEKWQALATTGVCRKWWDCVRDMMRTNSENSPKSIGLREVFHHEC' A
#
# COMPACT_ATOMS: atom_id res chain seq x y z
N MET A 1 6.32 6.76 -7.21
CA MET A 1 6.77 5.37 -6.97
C MET A 1 5.73 4.42 -7.56
N PHE A 2 6.16 3.28 -8.09
CA PHE A 2 5.28 2.20 -8.58
C PHE A 2 5.41 1.01 -7.62
N GLY A 3 4.29 0.42 -7.21
CA GLY A 3 4.26 -0.72 -6.28
C GLY A 3 3.43 -1.86 -6.85
N TYR A 4 3.92 -3.08 -6.70
CA TYR A 4 3.25 -4.32 -7.10
C TYR A 4 3.41 -5.35 -5.98
N ALA A 5 2.32 -6.04 -5.66
CA ALA A 5 2.31 -7.13 -4.69
C ALA A 5 1.32 -8.21 -5.16
N LYS A 6 1.78 -9.46 -5.22
CA LYS A 6 0.87 -10.61 -5.29
C LYS A 6 0.34 -10.87 -3.89
N VAL A 7 -0.97 -10.85 -3.72
CA VAL A 7 -1.63 -11.05 -2.43
C VAL A 7 -2.62 -12.20 -2.53
N GLU A 8 -2.67 -13.04 -1.51
CA GLU A 8 -3.61 -14.17 -1.47
C GLU A 8 -5.06 -13.73 -1.23
N SER A 9 -5.25 -12.62 -0.50
CA SER A 9 -6.56 -12.05 -0.19
C SER A 9 -6.47 -10.54 -0.07
N LEU A 10 -7.29 -9.84 -0.87
CA LEU A 10 -7.41 -8.38 -0.80
C LEU A 10 -7.97 -7.91 0.55
N GLU A 11 -8.87 -8.68 1.15
CA GLU A 11 -9.43 -8.37 2.47
C GLU A 11 -8.34 -8.38 3.54
N LYS A 12 -7.52 -9.45 3.59
CA LYS A 12 -6.39 -9.53 4.53
C LYS A 12 -5.37 -8.41 4.26
N TRP A 13 -5.10 -8.09 3.00
CA TRP A 13 -4.21 -6.99 2.62
C TRP A 13 -4.72 -5.64 3.12
N GLN A 14 -6.01 -5.36 2.96
CA GLN A 14 -6.63 -4.14 3.47
C GLN A 14 -6.63 -4.09 5.00
N ALA A 15 -6.83 -5.23 5.68
CA ALA A 15 -6.77 -5.30 7.12
C ALA A 15 -5.38 -4.92 7.69
N LEU A 16 -4.29 -5.16 6.95
CA LEU A 16 -2.93 -4.79 7.40
C LEU A 16 -2.79 -3.29 7.68
N ALA A 17 -3.48 -2.44 6.91
CA ALA A 17 -3.50 -0.99 7.10
C ALA A 17 -3.99 -0.58 8.50
N THR A 18 -4.80 -1.43 9.14
CA THR A 18 -5.34 -1.17 10.49
C THR A 18 -4.41 -1.62 11.61
N THR A 19 -3.36 -2.38 11.31
CA THR A 19 -2.43 -2.89 12.32
C THR A 19 -1.57 -1.77 12.90
N GLY A 20 -1.26 -1.85 14.19
CA GLY A 20 -0.43 -0.85 14.86
C GLY A 20 0.98 -0.73 14.27
N VAL A 21 1.53 -1.85 13.77
CA VAL A 21 2.86 -1.85 13.13
C VAL A 21 2.85 -1.12 11.79
N CYS A 22 1.81 -1.29 10.97
CA CYS A 22 1.69 -0.59 9.69
C CYS A 22 1.55 0.92 9.89
N ARG A 23 0.74 1.36 10.88
CA ARG A 23 0.62 2.78 11.22
C ARG A 23 1.95 3.39 11.69
N LYS A 24 2.68 2.70 12.58
CA LYS A 24 4.03 3.12 13.00
C LYS A 24 5.01 3.24 11.83
N TRP A 25 4.91 2.32 10.87
CA TRP A 25 5.72 2.38 9.67
C TRP A 25 5.40 3.63 8.83
N TRP A 26 4.13 3.96 8.63
CA TRP A 26 3.71 5.17 7.93
C TRP A 26 4.25 6.44 8.58
N ASP A 27 4.19 6.54 9.91
CA ASP A 27 4.73 7.68 10.66
C ASP A 27 6.23 7.85 10.41
N CYS A 28 6.98 6.74 10.34
CA CYS A 28 8.42 6.75 10.08
C CYS A 28 8.78 7.23 8.66
N VAL A 29 7.96 6.90 7.67
CA VAL A 29 8.26 7.19 6.25
C VAL A 29 7.54 8.42 5.70
N ARG A 30 6.70 9.06 6.51
CA ARG A 30 5.86 10.19 6.11
C ARG A 30 6.65 11.33 5.48
N ASP A 31 7.79 11.68 6.04
CA ASP A 31 8.54 12.86 5.60
C ASP A 31 9.25 12.63 4.24
N MET A 32 9.35 11.38 3.79
CA MET A 32 9.93 11.01 2.49
C MET A 32 8.88 10.96 1.36
N MET A 33 7.58 10.94 1.67
CA MET A 33 6.52 10.68 0.70
C MET A 33 5.33 11.64 0.84
N ARG A 34 4.51 11.74 -0.22
CA ARG A 34 3.22 12.42 -0.11
C ARG A 34 2.25 11.51 0.66
N THR A 35 1.68 12.03 1.75
CA THR A 35 0.79 11.27 2.63
C THR A 35 -0.60 11.90 2.75
N ASN A 36 -1.57 11.10 3.23
CA ASN A 36 -2.89 11.53 3.67
C ASN A 36 -2.82 12.09 5.10
N SER A 37 -3.95 12.59 5.64
CA SER A 37 -4.03 13.10 7.02
C SER A 37 -3.63 12.07 8.06
N GLU A 38 -3.97 10.80 7.83
CA GLU A 38 -3.62 9.66 8.69
C GLU A 38 -2.23 9.08 8.40
N ASN A 39 -1.34 9.88 7.81
CA ASN A 39 0.05 9.56 7.44
C ASN A 39 0.23 8.41 6.43
N SER A 40 -0.85 7.77 5.97
CA SER A 40 -0.76 6.75 4.91
C SER A 40 -0.26 7.34 3.59
N PRO A 41 0.54 6.59 2.80
CA PRO A 41 1.00 7.07 1.49
C PRO A 41 -0.17 7.38 0.56
N LYS A 42 -0.11 8.51 -0.15
CA LYS A 42 -1.05 8.78 -1.25
C LYS A 42 -0.77 7.82 -2.40
N SER A 43 -1.74 6.95 -2.67
CA SER A 43 -1.69 5.97 -3.76
C SER A 43 -2.94 6.04 -4.63
N ILE A 44 -2.77 5.74 -5.92
CA ILE A 44 -3.88 5.50 -6.84
C ILE A 44 -3.83 4.03 -7.27
N GLY A 45 -4.99 3.38 -7.34
CA GLY A 45 -5.10 2.02 -7.86
C GLY A 45 -4.80 2.00 -9.36
N LEU A 46 -4.00 1.03 -9.80
CA LEU A 46 -3.74 0.79 -11.21
C LEU A 46 -4.51 -0.45 -11.66
N ARG A 47 -5.07 -0.38 -12.88
CA ARG A 47 -5.68 -1.53 -13.53
C ARG A 47 -4.62 -2.25 -14.34
N GLU A 48 -4.39 -3.52 -14.03
CA GLU A 48 -3.56 -4.38 -14.85
C GLU A 48 -4.24 -4.59 -16.21
N VAL A 49 -3.51 -4.34 -17.30
CA VAL A 49 -4.03 -4.43 -18.68
C VAL A 49 -3.39 -5.55 -19.48
N PHE A 50 -2.28 -6.10 -19.00
CA PHE A 50 -1.56 -7.20 -19.61
C PHE A 50 -0.75 -7.93 -18.55
N HIS A 51 -0.81 -9.25 -18.59
CA HIS A 51 -0.04 -10.15 -17.75
C HIS A 51 0.37 -11.38 -18.58
N HIS A 52 1.57 -11.88 -18.38
CA HIS A 52 2.10 -13.03 -19.11
C HIS A 52 2.81 -13.97 -18.14
N GLU A 53 2.32 -15.20 -18.06
CA GLU A 53 2.96 -16.30 -17.31
C GLU A 53 3.34 -17.39 -18.33
N CYS A 54 4.61 -17.78 -18.33
CA CYS A 54 5.14 -18.91 -19.10
C CYS A 54 5.35 -20.11 -18.18
#